data_AF-W6TWX0-F1
#
_entry.id   AF-W6TWX0-F1
#
_cell.length_a   1.000
_cell.length_b   1.000
_cell.length_c   1.000
_cell.angle_alpha   90.00
_cell.angle_beta   90.00
_cell.angle_gamma   90.00
#
_symmetry.space_group_name_H-M   'P 1'
#
loop_
_entity.id
_entity.type
_entity.pdbx_description
1 polymer ?
#
loop_
_entity_poly.entity_id
_entity_poly.type
_entity_poly.pdbx_seq_one_letter_code
_entity_poly.pdbx_strand_id
1 'polypeptide(L)'
;MQLACTGLSKFNLFFLIGDEPINCVIERNNGFIAKVMIYIAALDMEVERMCNLIKRDKSIDLANIDIEDLTNHIKLLLQDSKFCSDLLELSYKDEFISFILLI
;
A
#
# COMPACT_ATOMS: atom_id res chain seq x y z
N MET A 1 -1.90 8.62 4.97
CA MET A 1 -1.19 7.65 5.85
C MET A 1 -0.41 8.28 6.99
N GLN A 2 0.56 9.18 6.73
CA GLN A 2 1.36 9.80 7.80
C GLN A 2 0.53 10.38 8.95
N LEU A 3 -0.54 11.11 8.63
CA LEU A 3 -1.47 11.65 9.63
C LEU A 3 -2.09 10.53 10.48
N ALA A 4 -2.52 9.43 9.85
CA ALA A 4 -3.09 8.29 10.56
C ALA A 4 -2.10 7.68 11.57
N CYS A 5 -0.84 7.48 11.17
CA CYS A 5 0.20 6.85 11.99
C CYS A 5 0.72 7.76 13.12
N THR A 6 0.78 9.07 12.90
CA THR A 6 1.34 10.04 13.86
C THR A 6 0.31 10.59 14.83
N GLY A 7 -0.99 10.41 14.55
CA GLY A 7 -2.07 11.03 15.32
C GLY A 7 -2.21 12.54 15.11
N LEU A 8 -1.38 13.15 14.26
CA LEU A 8 -1.45 14.57 13.96
C LEU A 8 -2.76 14.93 13.24
N SER A 9 -3.22 16.16 13.46
CA SER A 9 -4.44 16.71 12.86
C SER A 9 -4.21 17.41 11.52
N LYS A 10 -2.96 17.74 11.18
CA LYS A 10 -2.58 18.42 9.93
C LYS A 10 -1.15 18.11 9.52
N PHE A 11 -0.87 18.23 8.22
CA PHE A 11 0.45 18.06 7.61
C PHE A 11 0.72 19.22 6.65
N ASN A 12 1.96 19.71 6.60
CA ASN A 12 2.36 20.71 5.61
C ASN A 12 3.12 20.02 4.48
N LEU A 13 2.57 20.10 3.27
CA LEU A 13 3.23 19.63 2.05
C LEU A 13 3.97 20.81 1.41
N PHE A 14 5.29 20.76 1.45
CA PHE A 14 6.15 21.74 0.81
C PHE A 14 6.69 21.20 -0.51
N PHE A 15 6.54 21.98 -1.58
CA PHE A 15 7.10 21.66 -2.90
C PHE A 15 7.41 22.93 -3.67
N LEU A 16 8.26 22.82 -4.69
CA LEU A 16 8.63 23.94 -5.56
C LEU A 16 7.86 23.85 -6.89
N ILE A 17 7.37 24.99 -7.39
CA ILE A 17 6.93 25.13 -8.78
C ILE A 17 7.90 26.12 -9.45
N GLY A 18 8.83 25.61 -10.25
CA GLY A 18 10.00 26.39 -10.66
C GLY A 18 10.87 26.70 -9.44
N ASP A 19 11.18 27.97 -9.22
CA ASP A 19 11.93 28.45 -8.05
C ASP A 19 11.04 28.96 -6.90
N GLU A 20 9.70 28.93 -7.08
CA GLU A 20 8.76 29.41 -6.06
C GLU A 20 8.38 28.30 -5.07
N PRO A 21 8.55 28.54 -3.75
CA PRO A 21 8.11 27.59 -2.72
C PRO A 21 6.62 27.68 -2.46
N ILE A 22 5.95 26.53 -2.56
CA ILE A 22 4.54 26.35 -2.22
C ILE A 22 4.42 25.55 -0.92
N ASN A 23 3.55 26.01 -0.03
CA ASN A 23 3.16 25.30 1.18
C ASN A 23 1.66 25.01 1.17
N CYS A 24 1.28 23.74 1.12
CA CYS A 24 -0.10 23.30 1.21
C CYS A 24 -0.36 22.65 2.57
N VAL A 25 -1.34 23.19 3.32
CA VAL A 25 -1.79 22.57 4.57
C VAL A 25 -2.83 21.50 4.24
N ILE A 26 -2.55 20.26 4.60
CA ILE A 26 -3.45 19.12 4.45
C ILE A 26 -4.04 18.78 5.82
N GLU A 27 -5.36 18.91 5.94
CA GLU A 27 -6.08 18.53 7.14
C GLU A 27 -6.34 17.02 7.22
N ARG A 28 -6.38 16.49 8.44
CA ARG A 28 -6.70 15.09 8.70
C ARG A 28 -8.15 14.80 8.32
N ASN A 29 -8.33 14.03 7.25
CA ASN A 29 -9.63 13.48 6.88
C ASN A 29 -9.78 12.04 7.41
N ASN A 30 -10.50 11.87 8.53
CA ASN A 30 -10.73 10.56 9.14
C ASN A 30 -11.54 9.61 8.25
N GLY A 31 -12.49 10.14 7.45
CA GLY A 31 -13.27 9.34 6.51
C GLY A 31 -12.39 8.75 5.40
N PHE A 32 -11.49 9.56 4.85
CA PHE A 32 -10.51 9.09 3.86
C PHE A 32 -9.51 8.11 4.47
N ILE A 33 -8.99 8.41 5.66
CA ILE A 33 -8.10 7.49 6.39
C ILE A 33 -8.77 6.13 6.61
N ALA A 34 -10.04 6.11 7.05
CA ALA A 34 -10.77 4.87 7.25
C ALA A 34 -10.88 4.03 5.96
N LYS A 35 -11.16 4.67 4.82
CA LYS A 35 -11.16 3.99 3.51
C LYS A 35 -9.80 3.37 3.22
N VAL A 36 -8.70 4.12 3.35
CA VAL A 36 -7.34 3.61 3.11
C VAL A 36 -7.02 2.44 4.06
N MET A 37 -7.43 2.52 5.32
CA MET A 37 -7.21 1.45 6.30
C MET A 37 -7.92 0.13 5.95
N ILE A 38 -9.06 0.17 5.26
CA ILE A 38 -9.72 -1.04 4.74
C ILE A 38 -8.83 -1.74 3.72
N TYR A 39 -8.23 -1.00 2.79
CA TYR A 39 -7.30 -1.57 1.80
C TYR A 39 -6.05 -2.14 2.46
N ILE A 40 -5.51 -1.45 3.48
CA ILE A 40 -4.35 -1.94 4.23
C ILE A 40 -4.68 -3.25 4.97
N ALA A 41 -5.83 -3.31 5.64
CA ALA A 41 -6.25 -4.54 6.33
C ALA A 41 -6.41 -5.71 5.35
N ALA A 42 -6.98 -5.47 4.16
CA ALA A 42 -7.08 -6.50 3.13
C ALA A 42 -5.70 -6.94 2.60
N LEU A 43 -4.77 -6.00 2.42
CA LEU A 43 -3.39 -6.31 2.04
C LEU A 43 -2.68 -7.15 3.11
N ASP A 44 -2.83 -6.80 4.39
CA ASP A 44 -2.25 -7.57 5.51
C ASP A 44 -2.78 -9.01 5.51
N MET A 45 -4.08 -9.19 5.30
CA MET A 45 -4.69 -10.53 5.18
C MET A 45 -4.11 -11.33 4.00
N GLU A 46 -3.89 -10.68 2.85
CA GLU A 46 -3.31 -11.34 1.68
C GLU A 46 -1.84 -11.73 1.88
N VAL A 47 -1.05 -10.86 2.54
CA VAL A 47 0.32 -11.19 2.93
C VAL A 47 0.33 -12.40 3.87
N GLU A 48 -0.54 -12.43 4.88
CA GLU A 48 -0.66 -13.57 5.78
C GLU A 48 -1.06 -14.85 5.04
N ARG A 49 -2.01 -14.76 4.11
CA ARG A 49 -2.41 -15.88 3.24
C ARG A 49 -1.22 -16.43 2.46
N MET A 50 -0.43 -15.58 1.82
CA MET A 50 0.76 -15.99 1.07
C MET A 50 1.82 -16.62 1.97
N CYS A 51 2.11 -16.02 3.12
CA CYS A 51 3.03 -16.60 4.10
C CYS A 51 2.58 -18.00 4.55
N ASN A 52 1.28 -18.20 4.77
CA ASN A 52 0.73 -19.49 5.16
C ASN A 52 0.81 -20.53 4.03
N LEU A 53 0.66 -20.13 2.77
CA LEU A 53 0.86 -21.02 1.62
C LEU A 53 2.32 -21.48 1.54
N ILE A 54 3.25 -20.54 1.60
CA ILE A 54 4.69 -20.83 1.55
C ILE A 54 5.10 -21.77 2.69
N LYS A 55 4.65 -21.51 3.93
CA LYS A 55 4.96 -22.35 5.10
C LYS A 55 4.41 -23.78 5.00
N ARG A 56 3.34 -23.99 4.25
CA ARG A 56 2.67 -25.30 4.10
C ARG A 56 3.19 -26.08 2.90
N ASP A 57 3.88 -25.41 1.98
CA ASP A 57 4.45 -26.05 0.81
C ASP A 57 5.69 -26.87 1.20
N LYS A 58 5.53 -28.20 1.20
CA LYS A 58 6.61 -29.14 1.55
C LYS A 58 7.70 -29.24 0.48
N SER A 59 7.48 -28.69 -0.71
CA SER A 59 8.51 -28.64 -1.76
C SER A 59 9.54 -27.54 -1.51
N ILE A 60 9.23 -26.58 -0.62
CA ILE A 60 10.09 -25.45 -0.28
C ILE A 60 10.84 -25.77 1.02
N ASP A 61 12.17 -25.87 0.93
CA ASP A 61 13.02 -25.92 2.13
C ASP A 61 13.29 -24.50 2.65
N LEU A 62 12.35 -23.97 3.43
CA LEU A 62 12.44 -22.61 3.97
C LEU A 62 13.66 -22.34 4.86
N ALA A 63 14.28 -23.38 5.43
CA ALA A 63 15.45 -23.20 6.28
C ALA A 63 16.71 -22.89 5.46
N ASN A 64 16.76 -23.35 4.22
CA ASN A 64 17.94 -23.27 3.36
C ASN A 64 17.70 -22.54 2.03
N ILE A 65 16.46 -22.09 1.77
CA ILE A 65 16.13 -21.32 0.56
C ILE A 65 16.92 -20.02 0.52
N ASP A 66 17.44 -19.68 -0.65
CA ASP A 66 18.03 -18.36 -0.86
C ASP A 66 16.98 -17.29 -1.14
N ILE A 67 17.40 -16.03 -1.09
CA ILE A 67 16.49 -14.89 -1.24
C ILE A 67 15.90 -14.82 -2.65
N GLU A 68 16.64 -15.22 -3.67
CA GLU A 68 16.21 -15.12 -5.06
C GLU A 68 15.10 -16.15 -5.35
N ASP A 69 15.30 -17.39 -4.92
CA ASP A 69 14.30 -18.45 -5.03
C ASP A 69 13.04 -18.12 -4.23
N LEU A 70 13.19 -17.63 -2.99
CA LEU A 70 12.04 -17.19 -2.20
C LEU A 70 11.28 -16.04 -2.88
N THR A 71 12.02 -15.08 -3.46
CA THR A 71 11.44 -13.97 -4.21
C THR A 71 10.64 -14.48 -5.43
N ASN A 72 11.15 -15.47 -6.14
CA ASN A 72 10.47 -16.05 -7.29
C ASN A 72 9.17 -16.77 -6.89
N HIS A 73 9.16 -17.51 -5.78
CA HIS A 73 7.94 -18.12 -5.24
C HIS A 73 6.90 -17.07 -4.86
N ILE A 74 7.31 -15.99 -4.19
CA ILE A 74 6.41 -14.89 -3.83
C ILE A 74 5.83 -14.22 -5.10
N LYS A 75 6.65 -13.98 -6.13
CA LYS A 75 6.18 -13.38 -7.39
C LYS A 75 5.10 -14.22 -8.06
N LEU A 76 5.24 -15.54 -8.07
CA LEU A 76 4.21 -16.45 -8.62
C LEU A 76 2.90 -16.32 -7.83
N LEU A 77 2.97 -16.32 -6.49
CA LEU A 77 1.78 -16.13 -5.65
C LEU A 77 1.11 -14.76 -5.81
N LEU A 78 1.90 -13.71 -6.08
CA LEU A 78 1.39 -12.37 -6.36
C LEU A 78 0.65 -12.32 -7.70
N GLN A 79 1.16 -12.99 -8.73
CA GLN A 79 0.51 -13.08 -10.05
C GLN A 79 -0.86 -13.76 -9.97
N ASP A 80 -0.99 -14.77 -9.12
CA ASP A 80 -2.23 -15.50 -8.91
C ASP A 80 -3.20 -14.80 -7.92
N SER A 81 -2.74 -13.76 -7.21
CA SER A 81 -3.58 -13.03 -6.26
C SER A 81 -4.51 -12.07 -6.99
N LYS A 82 -5.81 -12.40 -7.00
CA LYS A 82 -6.86 -11.49 -7.48
C LYS A 82 -6.80 -10.13 -6.78
N PHE A 83 -6.60 -10.12 -5.46
CA PHE A 83 -6.51 -8.86 -4.72
C PHE A 83 -5.34 -8.00 -5.20
N CYS A 84 -4.16 -8.59 -5.41
CA CYS A 84 -3.01 -7.85 -5.93
C CYS A 84 -3.24 -7.37 -7.37
N SER A 85 -3.90 -8.17 -8.21
CA SER A 85 -4.30 -7.76 -9.57
C SER A 85 -5.26 -6.57 -9.52
N ASP A 86 -6.32 -6.65 -8.72
CA ASP A 86 -7.31 -5.59 -8.54
C ASP A 86 -6.63 -4.30 -8.00
N LEU A 87 -5.63 -4.45 -7.12
CA LEU A 87 -4.84 -3.33 -6.57
C LEU A 87 -3.98 -2.64 -7.64
N LEU A 88 -3.40 -3.39 -8.58
CA LEU A 88 -2.60 -2.85 -9.70
C LEU A 88 -3.45 -2.05 -10.69
N GLU A 89 -4.74 -2.35 -10.79
CA GLU A 89 -5.68 -1.63 -11.64
C GLU A 89 -6.16 -0.30 -11.03
N LEU A 90 -5.93 -0.08 -9.74
CA LEU A 90 -6.26 1.19 -9.09
C LEU A 90 -5.39 2.31 -9.63
N SER A 91 -6.00 3.29 -10.29
CA SER A 91 -5.35 4.55 -10.63
C SER A 91 -5.30 5.44 -9.40
N TYR A 92 -4.28 5.23 -8.56
CA TYR A 92 -4.02 6.09 -7.39
C TYR A 92 -3.93 7.57 -7.74
N LYS A 93 -3.50 7.89 -8.97
CA LYS A 93 -3.46 9.25 -9.49
C LYS A 93 -4.87 9.81 -9.67
N ASP A 94 -5.78 9.06 -10.27
CA ASP A 94 -7.15 9.52 -10.53
C ASP A 94 -7.97 9.56 -9.24
N GLU A 95 -7.74 8.62 -8.32
CA GLU A 95 -8.34 8.66 -6.98
C GLU A 95 -7.83 9.85 -6.15
N PHE A 96 -6.53 10.15 -6.21
CA PHE A 96 -5.95 11.30 -5.54
C PHE A 96 -6.40 12.63 -6.14
N ILE A 97 -6.46 12.74 -7.47
CA ILE A 97 -7.01 13.94 -8.14
C ILE A 97 -8.48 14.12 -7.78
N SER A 98 -9.27 13.05 -7.77
CA SER A 98 -10.67 13.11 -7.34
C SER A 98 -10.81 13.56 -5.88
N PHE A 99 -9.90 13.13 -5.01
CA PHE A 99 -9.84 13.59 -3.62
C PHE A 99 -9.51 15.09 -3.52
N ILE A 100 -8.54 15.59 -4.29
CA ILE A 100 -8.20 17.02 -4.31
C ILE A 100 -9.35 17.86 -4.86
N LEU A 101 -10.04 17.40 -5.92
CA LEU A 101 -11.13 18.15 -6.56
C LEU A 101 -12.42 18.22 -5.71
N LEU A 102 -12.53 17.40 -4.66
CA LEU A 102 -13.64 17.40 -3.69
C LEU A 102 -13.40 18.30 -2.47
N ILE A 103 -12.21 18.90 -2.35
CA ILE A 103 -11.83 19.88 -1.32
C ILE A 103 -11.89 21.28 -1.93
#